data_AF-A0A2G6DN22-F1
#
_entry.id   AF-A0A2G6DN22-F1
#
_cell.length_a   1.000
_cell.length_b   1.000
_cell.length_c   1.000
_cell.angle_alpha   90.00
_cell.angle_beta   90.00
_cell.angle_gamma   90.00
#
_symmetry.space_group_name_H-M   'P 1'
#
loop_
_entity.id
_entity.type
_entity.pdbx_description
1 polymer ?
#
loop_
_entity_poly.entity_id
_entity_poly.type
_entity_poly.pdbx_seq_one_letter_code
_entity_poly.pdbx_strand_id
1 'polypeptide(L)'
;SDLKAVRDKLAQDSYKGWKVDTSKSAGEVEGSVETAVNSGDTVTFDAGKNIKITQDGQEISIATKDKVTFDKVEVDGVTIDGGKITGLAEGTQNGDAVNYEQLKAVKDKLNKGFEIDADNGDSNTVKHGKTLKFTSTDESVTTTVTDNKIDFEVNPDKVNLNYSANGGTDKKVSLAKGLDFVDGINTTAEIESDGRVKFNVVTEELTSNADGTVQATTGDAPVSATCC
;
A
#
# COMPACT_ATOMS: atom_id res chain seq x y z
N SER A 1 89.73 -7.11 56.28
CA SER A 1 88.67 -8.01 55.79
C SER A 1 87.28 -7.39 55.79
N ASP A 2 87.12 -6.06 55.88
CA ASP A 2 85.79 -5.40 55.82
C ASP A 2 85.52 -4.70 54.48
N LEU A 3 86.51 -4.00 53.93
CA LEU A 3 86.38 -3.27 52.66
C LEU A 3 86.08 -4.16 51.45
N LYS A 4 86.53 -5.43 51.47
CA LYS A 4 86.21 -6.40 50.42
C LYS A 4 84.73 -6.81 50.49
N ALA A 5 84.19 -7.01 51.70
CA ALA A 5 82.78 -7.35 51.89
C ALA A 5 81.87 -6.17 51.50
N VAL A 6 82.26 -4.94 51.83
CA VAL A 6 81.54 -3.72 51.41
C VAL A 6 81.56 -3.57 49.88
N ARG A 7 82.71 -3.78 49.23
CA ARG A 7 82.82 -3.73 47.76
C ARG A 7 81.98 -4.82 47.09
N ASP A 8 82.06 -6.04 47.60
CA ASP A 8 81.34 -7.18 47.03
C ASP A 8 79.81 -7.00 47.21
N LYS A 9 79.37 -6.43 48.35
CA LYS A 9 77.96 -6.08 48.60
C LYS A 9 77.48 -4.94 47.70
N LEU A 10 78.27 -3.88 47.52
CA LEU A 10 77.94 -2.79 46.59
C LEU A 10 77.87 -3.27 45.13
N ALA A 11 78.70 -4.23 44.73
CA ALA A 11 78.64 -4.86 43.43
C ALA A 11 77.41 -5.78 43.28
N GLN A 12 77.01 -6.47 44.35
CA GLN A 12 75.82 -7.32 44.37
C GLN A 12 74.51 -6.51 44.37
N ASP A 13 74.47 -5.39 45.08
CA ASP A 13 73.35 -4.45 45.16
C ASP A 13 73.35 -3.46 43.98
N SER A 14 74.34 -3.54 43.08
CA SER A 14 74.38 -2.70 41.88
C SER A 14 73.28 -3.10 40.88
N TYR A 15 72.64 -2.10 40.28
CA TYR A 15 71.64 -2.29 39.24
C TYR A 15 72.25 -3.09 38.08
N LYS A 16 71.69 -4.27 37.81
CA LYS A 16 72.01 -5.03 36.60
C LYS A 16 71.12 -4.51 35.48
N GLY A 17 71.74 -3.88 34.48
CA GLY A 17 71.03 -3.42 33.29
C GLY A 17 70.25 -4.57 32.63
N TRP A 18 69.17 -4.21 31.96
CA TRP A 18 68.33 -5.14 31.18
C TRP A 18 68.22 -4.62 29.74
N LYS A 19 67.53 -5.33 28.87
CA LYS A 19 67.31 -4.93 27.48
C LYS A 19 65.82 -4.83 27.20
N VAL A 20 65.42 -3.79 26.48
CA VAL A 20 64.08 -3.63 25.93
C VAL A 20 64.09 -4.03 24.45
N ASP A 21 63.07 -4.75 24.02
CA ASP A 21 62.85 -5.16 22.63
C ASP A 21 61.34 -5.22 22.35
N THR A 22 60.91 -5.05 21.10
CA THR A 22 59.49 -5.11 20.71
C THR A 22 59.24 -6.11 19.61
N SER A 23 58.13 -6.85 19.72
CA SER A 23 57.71 -7.85 18.73
C SER A 23 56.20 -7.84 18.54
N LYS A 24 55.73 -8.45 17.46
CA LYS A 24 54.30 -8.54 17.11
C LYS A 24 53.91 -9.97 16.74
N SER A 25 52.69 -10.35 17.11
CA SER A 25 52.01 -11.53 16.55
C SER A 25 51.24 -11.11 15.30
N ALA A 26 49.90 -10.94 15.40
CA ALA A 26 49.05 -10.42 14.32
C ALA A 26 49.01 -8.87 14.25
N GLY A 27 49.70 -8.18 15.16
CA GLY A 27 49.68 -6.72 15.25
C GLY A 27 50.71 -6.01 14.38
N GLU A 28 51.01 -4.76 14.74
CA GLU A 28 51.98 -3.90 14.07
C GLU A 28 53.06 -3.44 15.05
N VAL A 29 54.31 -3.47 14.59
CA VAL A 29 55.49 -2.92 15.29
C VAL A 29 56.34 -2.27 14.21
N GLU A 30 56.74 -1.04 14.46
CA GLU A 30 57.66 -0.28 13.61
C GLU A 30 58.89 0.10 14.44
N GLY A 31 60.07 0.11 13.82
CA GLY A 31 61.30 0.57 14.47
C GLY A 31 61.83 -0.31 15.60
N SER A 32 61.49 -1.60 15.64
CA SER A 32 62.00 -2.51 16.68
C SER A 32 63.52 -2.65 16.62
N VAL A 33 64.15 -2.44 17.77
CA VAL A 33 65.58 -2.61 17.99
C VAL A 33 65.83 -2.96 19.45
N GLU A 34 66.57 -4.04 19.70
CA GLU A 34 66.99 -4.41 21.04
C GLU A 34 67.92 -3.32 21.61
N THR A 35 67.51 -2.71 22.73
CA THR A 35 68.21 -1.56 23.33
C THR A 35 68.55 -1.86 24.80
N ALA A 36 69.80 -1.62 25.21
CA ALA A 36 70.22 -1.78 26.60
C ALA A 36 69.71 -0.63 27.47
N VAL A 37 69.22 -0.95 28.66
CA VAL A 37 68.76 -0.04 29.70
C VAL A 37 69.71 -0.14 30.89
N ASN A 38 70.49 0.92 31.09
CA ASN A 38 71.50 1.08 32.14
C ASN A 38 70.97 1.93 33.30
N SER A 39 71.74 2.02 34.39
CA SER A 39 71.39 2.85 35.54
C SER A 39 71.30 4.32 35.14
N GLY A 40 70.14 4.94 35.37
CA GLY A 40 69.86 6.34 35.01
C GLY A 40 69.14 6.50 33.67
N ASP A 41 69.00 5.44 32.88
CA ASP A 41 68.23 5.48 31.64
C ASP A 41 66.73 5.61 31.93
N THR A 42 66.01 6.28 31.03
CA THR A 42 64.55 6.41 31.08
C THR A 42 63.93 5.53 30.00
N VAL A 43 62.96 4.72 30.39
CA VAL A 43 62.09 4.01 29.46
C VAL A 43 60.76 4.76 29.37
N THR A 44 60.40 5.19 28.17
CA THR A 44 59.14 5.89 27.92
C THR A 44 58.12 4.93 27.33
N PHE A 45 56.91 4.96 27.88
CA PHE A 45 55.74 4.30 27.29
C PHE A 45 54.86 5.37 26.68
N ASP A 46 54.80 5.42 25.35
CA ASP A 46 53.96 6.37 24.62
C ASP A 46 52.57 5.80 24.36
N ALA A 47 51.53 6.60 24.61
CA ALA A 47 50.15 6.18 24.48
C ALA A 47 49.60 6.54 23.08
N GLY A 48 49.45 5.52 22.22
CA GLY A 48 48.88 5.70 20.88
C GLY A 48 47.42 6.17 20.87
N LYS A 49 46.88 6.43 19.66
CA LYS A 49 45.56 7.06 19.41
C LYS A 49 44.42 6.57 20.32
N ASN A 50 44.29 5.25 20.50
CA ASN A 50 43.20 4.62 21.22
C ASN A 50 43.59 4.07 22.61
N ILE A 51 44.85 4.23 23.01
CA ILE A 51 45.39 3.70 24.27
C ILE A 51 45.49 4.81 25.31
N LYS A 52 45.21 4.45 26.57
CA LYS A 52 45.41 5.26 27.76
C LYS A 52 46.45 4.56 28.63
N ILE A 53 47.51 5.27 28.99
CA ILE A 53 48.53 4.82 29.95
C ILE A 53 48.45 5.73 31.19
N THR A 54 48.36 5.13 32.37
CA THR A 54 48.40 5.83 33.66
C THR A 54 49.57 5.30 34.48
N GLN A 55 50.35 6.17 35.09
CA GLN A 55 51.43 5.81 36.00
C GLN A 55 51.12 6.30 37.42
N ASP A 56 51.23 5.40 38.41
CA ASP A 56 51.23 5.73 39.83
C ASP A 56 52.44 5.07 40.50
N GLY A 57 53.50 5.85 40.70
CA GLY A 57 54.79 5.34 41.15
C GLY A 57 55.35 4.26 40.22
N GLN A 58 55.39 3.02 40.71
CA GLN A 58 55.91 1.84 40.01
C GLN A 58 54.82 1.04 39.28
N GLU A 59 53.56 1.46 39.40
CA GLU A 59 52.44 0.84 38.71
C GLU A 59 52.17 1.55 37.38
N ILE A 60 52.11 0.79 36.30
CA ILE A 60 51.70 1.25 34.98
C ILE A 60 50.41 0.51 34.60
N SER A 61 49.34 1.26 34.42
CA SER A 61 48.05 0.75 33.94
C SER A 61 47.85 1.10 32.47
N ILE A 62 47.45 0.11 31.67
CA ILE A 62 47.17 0.27 30.24
C ILE A 62 45.71 -0.09 29.98
N ALA A 63 44.96 0.79 29.32
CA ALA A 63 43.56 0.62 28.96
C ALA A 63 43.26 1.21 27.57
N THR A 64 42.10 0.89 27.01
CA THR A 64 41.54 1.67 25.90
C THR A 64 40.90 2.95 26.41
N LYS A 65 40.80 3.98 25.56
CA LYS A 65 39.98 5.16 25.85
C LYS A 65 38.49 4.80 25.81
N ASP A 66 37.65 5.54 26.55
CA ASP A 66 36.18 5.37 26.51
C ASP A 66 35.60 5.67 25.11
N LYS A 67 36.27 6.57 24.37
CA LYS A 67 35.95 6.93 23.00
C LYS A 67 37.18 6.66 22.14
N VAL A 68 37.06 5.67 21.27
CA VAL A 68 38.08 5.28 20.30
C VAL A 68 37.63 5.63 18.90
N THR A 69 38.57 5.85 18.00
CA THR A 69 38.29 6.09 16.58
C THR A 69 39.13 5.13 15.74
N PHE A 70 38.45 4.44 14.84
CA PHE A 70 39.05 3.53 13.86
C PHE A 70 38.69 4.03 12.47
N ASP A 71 39.63 3.89 11.53
CA ASP A 71 39.35 4.21 10.12
C ASP A 71 38.60 3.06 9.45
N LYS A 72 38.87 1.82 9.87
CA LYS A 72 38.16 0.61 9.45
C LYS A 72 38.08 -0.40 10.59
N VAL A 73 36.94 -1.08 10.69
CA VAL A 73 36.77 -2.27 11.54
C VAL A 73 36.32 -3.40 10.62
N GLU A 74 37.15 -4.44 10.52
CA GLU A 74 36.80 -5.67 9.80
C GLU A 74 36.20 -6.67 10.80
N VAL A 75 34.98 -7.10 10.52
CA VAL A 75 34.28 -8.17 11.24
C VAL A 75 33.62 -9.06 10.19
N ASP A 76 33.58 -10.37 10.42
CA ASP A 76 32.95 -11.30 9.47
C ASP A 76 31.44 -11.04 9.36
N GLY A 77 30.78 -10.81 10.50
CA GLY A 77 29.36 -10.52 10.58
C GLY A 77 29.00 -9.74 11.84
N VAL A 78 27.97 -8.91 11.73
CA VAL A 78 27.43 -8.15 12.86
C VAL A 78 26.17 -8.86 13.35
N THR A 79 26.22 -9.42 14.55
CA THR A 79 25.03 -9.94 15.25
C THR A 79 24.65 -9.00 16.38
N ILE A 80 23.41 -8.53 16.36
CA ILE A 80 22.81 -7.77 17.45
C ILE A 80 21.84 -8.71 18.17
N ASP A 81 22.30 -9.31 19.28
CA ASP A 81 21.56 -10.31 20.07
C ASP A 81 20.51 -9.63 20.97
N GLY A 82 19.57 -8.95 20.33
CA GLY A 82 18.57 -8.10 20.97
C GLY A 82 18.99 -6.63 21.10
N GLY A 83 18.01 -5.77 21.35
CA GLY A 83 18.19 -4.31 21.39
C GLY A 83 17.82 -3.59 20.09
N LYS A 84 17.82 -2.26 20.13
CA LYS A 84 17.51 -1.40 18.98
C LYS A 84 18.80 -0.81 18.40
N ILE A 85 18.89 -0.77 17.08
CA ILE A 85 19.87 0.07 16.38
C ILE A 85 19.25 1.46 16.25
N THR A 86 19.79 2.44 16.96
CA THR A 86 19.29 3.82 16.99
C THR A 86 20.21 4.75 16.19
N GLY A 87 19.72 5.96 15.86
CA GLY A 87 20.52 6.95 15.12
C GLY A 87 20.67 6.68 13.62
N LEU A 88 19.87 5.76 13.06
CA LEU A 88 19.83 5.52 11.62
C LEU A 88 19.14 6.67 10.90
N ALA A 89 19.89 7.35 10.03
CA ALA A 89 19.33 8.24 9.01
C ALA A 89 18.47 7.43 8.01
N GLU A 90 17.66 8.13 7.22
CA GLU A 90 16.89 7.48 6.17
C GLU A 90 17.81 6.91 5.09
N GLY A 91 17.58 5.64 4.71
CA GLY A 91 18.26 5.02 3.58
C GLY A 91 17.72 5.58 2.25
N THR A 92 18.61 5.89 1.32
CA THR A 92 18.26 6.48 0.02
C THR A 92 18.80 5.68 -1.17
N GLN A 93 19.72 4.76 -0.92
CA GLN A 93 20.39 3.93 -1.93
C GLN A 93 20.19 2.45 -1.64
N ASN A 94 20.44 1.63 -2.67
CA ASN A 94 20.44 0.18 -2.51
C ASN A 94 21.56 -0.25 -1.56
N GLY A 95 21.21 -1.04 -0.54
CA GLY A 95 22.14 -1.48 0.49
C GLY A 95 22.12 -0.64 1.77
N ASP A 96 21.46 0.52 1.76
CA ASP A 96 21.22 1.27 3.00
C ASP A 96 20.28 0.51 3.93
N ALA A 97 20.53 0.61 5.24
CA ALA A 97 19.56 0.19 6.23
C ALA A 97 18.34 1.15 6.19
N VAL A 98 17.14 0.59 6.33
CA VAL A 98 15.91 1.38 6.44
C VAL A 98 15.59 1.64 7.91
N ASN A 99 15.22 2.88 8.24
CA ASN A 99 14.77 3.21 9.59
C ASN A 99 13.25 3.01 9.73
N TYR A 100 12.74 3.12 10.97
CA TYR A 100 11.32 2.91 11.25
C TYR A 100 10.41 3.98 10.62
N GLU A 101 10.90 5.20 10.43
CA GLU A 101 10.13 6.29 9.82
C GLU A 101 9.77 5.97 8.37
N GLN A 102 10.72 5.43 7.60
CA GLN A 102 10.47 5.00 6.22
C GLN A 102 9.42 3.87 6.17
N LEU A 103 9.52 2.88 7.06
CA LEU A 103 8.52 1.81 7.16
C LEU A 103 7.14 2.34 7.58
N LYS A 104 7.11 3.29 8.52
CA LYS A 104 5.89 3.94 8.97
C LYS A 104 5.24 4.73 7.83
N ALA A 105 6.01 5.45 7.02
CA ALA A 105 5.49 6.18 5.87
C ALA A 105 4.84 5.24 4.84
N VAL A 106 5.42 4.06 4.60
CA VAL A 106 4.81 3.01 3.76
C VAL A 106 3.51 2.50 4.39
N LYS A 107 3.53 2.18 5.69
CA LYS A 107 2.34 1.73 6.44
C LYS A 107 1.21 2.76 6.38
N ASP A 108 1.52 4.03 6.55
CA ASP A 108 0.54 5.12 6.55
C ASP A 108 -0.07 5.32 5.17
N LYS A 109 0.73 5.23 4.09
CA LYS A 109 0.22 5.22 2.71
C LYS A 109 -0.71 4.04 2.46
N LEU A 110 -0.33 2.84 2.90
CA LEU A 110 -1.15 1.64 2.76
C LEU A 110 -2.48 1.78 3.54
N ASN A 111 -2.45 2.38 4.72
CA ASN A 111 -3.64 2.57 5.56
C ASN A 111 -4.67 3.55 5.00
N LYS A 112 -4.31 4.38 4.02
CA LYS A 112 -5.27 5.28 3.35
C LYS A 112 -6.35 4.53 2.57
N GLY A 113 -6.08 3.32 2.08
CA GLY A 113 -7.04 2.54 1.31
C GLY A 113 -7.38 3.15 -0.06
N PHE A 114 -8.52 2.73 -0.61
CA PHE A 114 -9.07 3.22 -1.88
C PHE A 114 -10.35 3.99 -1.61
N GLU A 115 -10.35 5.29 -1.92
CA GLU A 115 -11.50 6.17 -1.72
C GLU A 115 -12.49 6.03 -2.89
N ILE A 116 -13.78 5.95 -2.58
CA ILE A 116 -14.89 5.81 -3.51
C ILE A 116 -15.81 7.00 -3.31
N ASP A 117 -16.13 7.68 -4.40
CA ASP A 117 -17.14 8.73 -4.45
C ASP A 117 -18.26 8.33 -5.43
N ALA A 118 -19.44 8.89 -5.24
CA ALA A 118 -20.61 8.58 -6.07
C ALA A 118 -21.44 9.84 -6.35
N ASP A 119 -22.25 9.80 -7.40
CA ASP A 119 -23.13 10.93 -7.76
C ASP A 119 -24.09 11.34 -6.63
N ASN A 120 -24.37 10.42 -5.69
CA ASN A 120 -25.22 10.65 -4.53
C ASN A 120 -24.64 9.96 -3.29
N GLY A 121 -24.68 10.64 -2.14
CA GLY A 121 -24.21 10.14 -0.85
C GLY A 121 -22.84 10.71 -0.46
N ASP A 122 -22.33 10.23 0.68
CA ASP A 122 -21.00 10.61 1.18
C ASP A 122 -19.93 9.65 0.64
N SER A 123 -18.75 10.19 0.37
CA SER A 123 -17.58 9.39 -0.03
C SER A 123 -17.21 8.37 1.05
N ASN A 124 -16.62 7.24 0.65
CA ASN A 124 -16.24 6.16 1.55
C ASN A 124 -14.84 5.63 1.25
N THR A 125 -14.22 4.95 2.21
CA THR A 125 -12.85 4.44 2.05
C THR A 125 -12.79 2.94 2.28
N VAL A 126 -12.37 2.21 1.24
CA VAL A 126 -12.13 0.77 1.29
C VAL A 126 -10.68 0.53 1.71
N LYS A 127 -10.47 0.18 2.98
CA LYS A 127 -9.12 -0.12 3.51
C LYS A 127 -8.63 -1.50 3.07
N HIS A 128 -7.31 -1.71 3.14
CA HIS A 128 -6.71 -3.01 2.88
C HIS A 128 -7.36 -4.12 3.73
N GLY A 129 -7.62 -5.26 3.11
CA GLY A 129 -8.32 -6.38 3.74
C GLY A 129 -9.84 -6.19 3.91
N LYS A 130 -10.42 -5.11 3.36
CA LYS A 130 -11.87 -4.91 3.27
C LYS A 130 -12.35 -5.18 1.84
N THR A 131 -13.63 -5.54 1.73
CA THR A 131 -14.29 -5.80 0.46
C THR A 131 -15.17 -4.62 0.08
N LEU A 132 -15.08 -4.18 -1.18
CA LEU A 132 -16.08 -3.31 -1.79
C LEU A 132 -17.16 -4.20 -2.43
N LYS A 133 -18.41 -4.01 -2.00
CA LYS A 133 -19.56 -4.71 -2.60
C LYS A 133 -20.39 -3.71 -3.38
N PHE A 134 -20.56 -3.95 -4.67
CA PHE A 134 -21.53 -3.24 -5.51
C PHE A 134 -22.91 -3.88 -5.30
N THR A 135 -23.95 -3.06 -5.23
CA THR A 135 -25.31 -3.51 -4.94
C THR A 135 -26.32 -2.57 -5.57
N SER A 136 -27.47 -3.09 -5.97
CA SER A 136 -28.68 -2.32 -6.29
C SER A 136 -29.79 -2.90 -5.41
N THR A 137 -30.30 -2.08 -4.51
CA THR A 137 -31.28 -2.52 -3.49
C THR A 137 -32.62 -2.91 -4.11
N ASP A 138 -32.97 -2.27 -5.24
CA ASP A 138 -34.19 -2.54 -6.00
C ASP A 138 -34.03 -3.67 -7.04
N GLU A 139 -32.85 -4.27 -7.12
CA GLU A 139 -32.49 -5.34 -8.06
C GLU A 139 -32.64 -4.94 -9.54
N SER A 140 -32.71 -3.65 -9.84
CA SER A 140 -32.77 -3.13 -11.22
C SER A 140 -31.47 -3.33 -11.99
N VAL A 141 -30.35 -3.47 -11.27
CA VAL A 141 -29.04 -3.82 -11.82
C VAL A 141 -28.45 -4.98 -11.04
N THR A 142 -28.08 -6.05 -11.75
CA THR A 142 -27.31 -7.16 -11.19
C THR A 142 -25.84 -6.95 -11.47
N THR A 143 -25.00 -7.13 -10.45
CA THR A 143 -23.54 -7.08 -10.60
C THR A 143 -22.95 -8.47 -10.41
N THR A 144 -22.12 -8.93 -11.36
CA THR A 144 -21.41 -10.21 -11.22
C THR A 144 -19.90 -9.97 -11.22
N VAL A 145 -19.18 -10.75 -10.43
CA VAL A 145 -17.72 -10.69 -10.36
C VAL A 145 -17.15 -12.02 -10.81
N THR A 146 -16.39 -12.02 -11.91
CA THR A 146 -15.70 -13.20 -12.44
C THR A 146 -14.34 -12.76 -12.99
N ASP A 147 -13.26 -13.47 -12.65
CA ASP A 147 -11.90 -13.21 -13.14
C ASP A 147 -11.45 -11.73 -13.08
N ASN A 148 -11.61 -11.10 -11.92
CA ASN A 148 -11.31 -9.68 -11.68
C ASN A 148 -12.08 -8.68 -12.57
N LYS A 149 -13.16 -9.12 -13.23
CA LYS A 149 -14.09 -8.24 -13.95
C LYS A 149 -15.36 -8.09 -13.14
N ILE A 150 -15.95 -6.90 -13.26
CA ILE A 150 -17.27 -6.60 -12.75
C ILE A 150 -18.15 -6.38 -13.97
N ASP A 151 -19.19 -7.20 -14.09
CA ASP A 151 -20.21 -7.03 -15.12
C ASP A 151 -21.49 -6.47 -14.52
N PHE A 152 -22.22 -5.70 -15.31
CA PHE A 152 -23.46 -5.04 -14.90
C PHE A 152 -24.56 -5.40 -15.89
N GLU A 153 -25.64 -5.99 -15.39
CA GLU A 153 -26.79 -6.39 -16.18
C GLU A 153 -28.05 -5.66 -15.68
N VAL A 154 -28.80 -5.03 -16.57
CA VAL A 154 -30.09 -4.43 -16.22
C VAL A 154 -31.13 -5.54 -16.12
N ASN A 155 -31.87 -5.59 -15.02
CA ASN A 155 -32.97 -6.53 -14.85
C ASN A 155 -34.26 -5.98 -15.50
N PRO A 156 -34.71 -6.53 -16.65
CA PRO A 156 -35.84 -5.98 -17.38
C PRO A 156 -37.19 -6.18 -16.66
N ASP A 157 -37.28 -7.09 -15.69
CA ASP A 157 -38.49 -7.28 -14.88
C ASP A 157 -38.71 -6.15 -13.86
N LYS A 158 -37.63 -5.50 -13.43
CA LYS A 158 -37.65 -4.47 -12.37
C LYS A 158 -37.71 -3.06 -12.93
N VAL A 159 -37.33 -2.88 -14.19
CA VAL A 159 -37.44 -1.59 -14.90
C VAL A 159 -38.80 -1.50 -15.57
N ASN A 160 -39.50 -0.38 -15.35
CA ASN A 160 -40.84 -0.14 -15.90
C ASN A 160 -40.83 0.97 -16.94
N LEU A 161 -41.64 0.77 -17.99
CA LEU A 161 -42.09 1.83 -18.90
C LEU A 161 -43.41 2.41 -18.38
N ASN A 162 -43.43 3.72 -18.15
CA ASN A 162 -44.67 4.45 -17.92
C ASN A 162 -45.32 4.81 -19.27
N TYR A 163 -46.63 4.64 -19.39
CA TYR A 163 -47.38 5.03 -20.58
C TYR A 163 -48.79 5.50 -20.20
N SER A 164 -49.35 6.42 -20.98
CA SER A 164 -50.70 6.95 -20.78
C SER A 164 -51.36 7.22 -22.13
N ALA A 165 -52.69 7.26 -22.15
CA ALA A 165 -53.47 7.65 -23.31
C ALA A 165 -54.11 9.00 -23.07
N ASN A 166 -54.03 9.91 -24.05
CA ASN A 166 -54.70 11.21 -24.06
C ASN A 166 -54.43 12.07 -22.80
N GLY A 167 -53.22 11.99 -22.25
CA GLY A 167 -52.84 12.74 -21.03
C GLY A 167 -53.53 12.25 -19.74
N GLY A 168 -54.12 11.05 -19.75
CA GLY A 168 -54.69 10.42 -18.56
C GLY A 168 -53.62 9.92 -17.58
N THR A 169 -54.05 9.21 -16.53
CA THR A 169 -53.16 8.65 -15.51
C THR A 169 -52.17 7.64 -16.11
N ASP A 170 -50.90 7.75 -15.70
CA ASP A 170 -49.85 6.80 -16.06
C ASP A 170 -50.20 5.37 -15.65
N LYS A 171 -50.08 4.48 -16.62
CA LYS A 171 -49.99 3.03 -16.43
C LYS A 171 -48.53 2.62 -16.50
N LYS A 172 -48.23 1.41 -16.03
CA LYS A 172 -46.88 0.83 -16.02
C LYS A 172 -46.88 -0.57 -16.59
N VAL A 173 -45.79 -0.91 -17.26
CA VAL A 173 -45.46 -2.28 -17.64
C VAL A 173 -43.95 -2.48 -17.52
N SER A 174 -43.49 -3.67 -17.13
CA SER A 174 -42.05 -3.94 -17.09
C SER A 174 -41.48 -4.03 -18.50
N LEU A 175 -40.18 -3.75 -18.65
CA LEU A 175 -39.50 -3.92 -19.94
C LEU A 175 -39.55 -5.38 -20.41
N ALA A 176 -39.47 -6.34 -19.48
CA ALA A 176 -39.57 -7.76 -19.79
C ALA A 176 -40.95 -8.17 -20.32
N LYS A 177 -42.03 -7.59 -19.77
CA LYS A 177 -43.39 -7.88 -20.23
C LYS A 177 -43.71 -7.20 -21.56
N GLY A 178 -43.14 -6.01 -21.81
CA GLY A 178 -43.38 -5.23 -23.02
C GLY A 178 -44.81 -4.70 -23.12
N LEU A 179 -45.09 -3.96 -24.20
CA LEU A 179 -46.45 -3.53 -24.53
C LEU A 179 -47.12 -4.60 -25.40
N ASP A 180 -48.36 -4.92 -25.06
CA ASP A 180 -49.23 -5.81 -25.84
C ASP A 180 -50.34 -4.97 -26.47
N PHE A 181 -50.24 -4.74 -27.78
CA PHE A 181 -51.24 -4.00 -28.54
C PHE A 181 -52.28 -5.00 -29.06
N VAL A 182 -53.47 -4.93 -28.49
CA VAL A 182 -54.57 -5.84 -28.81
C VAL A 182 -55.51 -5.23 -29.84
N ASP A 183 -56.17 -6.09 -30.62
CA ASP A 183 -57.24 -5.67 -31.51
C ASP A 183 -58.38 -5.02 -30.71
N GLY A 184 -58.88 -3.90 -31.22
CA GLY A 184 -60.12 -3.29 -30.78
C GLY A 184 -61.31 -3.82 -31.59
N ILE A 185 -62.52 -3.31 -31.34
CA ILE A 185 -63.72 -3.82 -32.02
C ILE A 185 -63.71 -3.46 -33.51
N ASN A 186 -63.32 -2.22 -33.85
CA ASN A 186 -63.30 -1.74 -35.25
C ASN A 186 -61.86 -1.53 -35.77
N THR A 187 -60.85 -1.98 -35.04
CA THR A 187 -59.45 -1.77 -35.39
C THR A 187 -58.62 -3.01 -35.09
N THR A 188 -57.70 -3.37 -35.99
CA THR A 188 -56.68 -4.39 -35.71
C THR A 188 -55.32 -3.74 -35.47
N ALA A 189 -54.54 -4.33 -34.57
CA ALA A 189 -53.16 -3.94 -34.31
C ALA A 189 -52.19 -4.91 -35.02
N GLU A 190 -51.24 -4.36 -35.78
CA GLU A 190 -50.20 -5.14 -36.45
C GLU A 190 -48.83 -4.63 -36.03
N ILE A 191 -47.90 -5.54 -35.74
CA ILE A 191 -46.52 -5.22 -35.31
C ILE A 191 -45.55 -5.65 -36.40
N GLU A 192 -44.66 -4.75 -36.79
CA GLU A 192 -43.58 -5.01 -37.74
C GLU A 192 -42.21 -5.00 -37.04
N SER A 193 -41.15 -5.29 -37.80
CA SER A 193 -39.76 -5.15 -37.32
C SER A 193 -39.48 -3.74 -36.78
N ASP A 194 -38.49 -3.66 -35.88
CA ASP A 194 -37.98 -2.41 -35.31
C ASP A 194 -39.00 -1.63 -34.47
N GLY A 195 -40.03 -2.32 -33.96
CA GLY A 195 -41.02 -1.74 -33.04
C GLY A 195 -42.06 -0.85 -33.71
N ARG A 196 -42.26 -0.97 -35.03
CA ARG A 196 -43.34 -0.26 -35.73
C ARG A 196 -44.69 -0.92 -35.45
N VAL A 197 -45.67 -0.12 -35.04
CA VAL A 197 -47.04 -0.56 -34.75
C VAL A 197 -47.99 0.13 -35.72
N LYS A 198 -48.85 -0.64 -36.37
CA LYS A 198 -49.92 -0.17 -37.26
C LYS A 198 -51.27 -0.42 -36.60
N PHE A 199 -52.17 0.54 -36.72
CA PHE A 199 -53.58 0.36 -36.42
C PHE A 199 -54.36 0.43 -37.73
N ASN A 200 -54.99 -0.68 -38.10
CA ASN A 200 -55.80 -0.79 -39.30
C ASN A 200 -57.28 -0.72 -38.92
N VAL A 201 -58.13 -0.18 -39.79
CA VAL A 201 -59.58 -0.19 -39.59
C VAL A 201 -60.15 -1.49 -40.15
N VAL A 202 -61.04 -2.15 -39.41
CA VAL A 202 -61.76 -3.35 -39.87
C VAL A 202 -62.88 -2.91 -40.82
N THR A 203 -62.60 -2.89 -42.12
CA THR A 203 -63.54 -2.33 -43.12
C THR A 203 -64.73 -3.22 -43.42
N GLU A 204 -64.65 -4.53 -43.16
CA GLU A 204 -65.75 -5.49 -43.41
C GLU A 204 -66.94 -5.29 -42.47
N GLU A 205 -66.72 -4.67 -41.31
CA GLU A 205 -67.76 -4.37 -40.32
C GLU A 205 -68.37 -2.97 -40.47
N LEU A 206 -67.90 -2.18 -41.45
CA LEU A 206 -68.42 -0.85 -41.73
C LEU A 206 -69.51 -0.90 -42.80
N THR A 207 -70.71 -0.40 -42.49
CA THR A 207 -71.82 -0.29 -43.45
C THR A 207 -72.11 1.16 -43.82
N SER A 208 -72.30 1.46 -45.10
CA SER A 208 -72.75 2.77 -45.55
C SER A 208 -74.25 2.92 -45.42
N ASN A 209 -74.69 4.02 -44.82
CA ASN A 209 -76.08 4.42 -44.80
C ASN A 209 -76.49 5.06 -46.13
N ALA A 210 -77.80 5.10 -46.39
CA ALA A 210 -78.35 5.70 -47.61
C ALA A 210 -78.08 7.22 -47.72
N ASP A 211 -77.74 7.88 -46.61
CA ASP A 211 -77.37 9.29 -46.54
C ASP A 211 -75.87 9.55 -46.76
N GLY A 212 -75.10 8.52 -47.09
CA GLY A 212 -73.65 8.61 -47.30
C GLY A 212 -72.80 8.60 -46.03
N THR A 213 -73.41 8.46 -44.85
CA THR A 213 -72.66 8.28 -43.59
C THR A 213 -72.20 6.82 -43.42
N VAL A 214 -71.14 6.60 -42.63
CA VAL A 214 -70.64 5.25 -42.30
C VAL A 214 -71.06 4.89 -40.89
N GLN A 215 -71.68 3.72 -40.75
CA GLN A 215 -72.05 3.13 -39.47
C GLN A 215 -71.07 2.02 -39.11
N ALA A 216 -70.51 2.08 -37.89
CA ALA A 216 -69.66 1.05 -37.30
C ALA A 216 -70.45 0.22 -36.28
N THR A 217 -70.02 -1.02 -36.03
CA THR A 217 -70.56 -1.86 -34.96
C THR A 217 -70.36 -1.15 -33.62
N THR A 218 -71.44 -1.00 -32.83
CA THR A 218 -71.37 -0.31 -31.53
C THR A 218 -70.55 -1.12 -30.54
N GLY A 219 -69.49 -0.52 -29.99
CA GLY A 219 -68.68 -1.15 -28.94
C GLY A 219 -67.45 -0.34 -28.54
N ASP A 220 -66.80 0.31 -29.50
CA ASP A 220 -65.81 1.37 -29.25
C ASP A 220 -66.38 2.65 -29.84
N ALA A 221 -66.65 3.65 -28.99
CA ALA A 221 -67.57 4.76 -29.27
C ALA A 221 -67.43 5.40 -30.67
N PRO A 222 -68.41 5.24 -31.58
CA PRO A 222 -68.42 5.99 -32.83
C PRO A 222 -68.88 7.42 -32.53
N VAL A 223 -68.03 8.40 -32.81
CA VAL A 223 -68.49 9.79 -32.91
C VAL A 223 -69.15 9.93 -34.27
N SER A 224 -70.42 10.34 -34.27
CA SER A 224 -71.17 10.68 -35.48
C SER A 224 -70.34 11.55 -36.42
N ALA A 225 -70.08 11.10 -37.63
CA ALA A 225 -69.53 11.93 -38.70
C ALA A 225 -70.68 12.73 -39.32
N THR A 226 -70.89 13.97 -38.87
CA THR A 226 -71.78 14.90 -39.56
C THR A 226 -70.97 15.57 -40.68
N CYS A 227 -71.26 15.23 -41.94
CA CYS A 227 -70.76 16.00 -43.09
C CYS A 227 -71.82 17.01 -43.55
N CYS A 228 -71.37 18.14 -44.09
CA CYS A 228 -72.15 19.32 -44.49
C CYS A 228 -73.14 19.05 -45.63
#